data_AF-A0A535C1W8-F1
#
_entry.id   AF-A0A535C1W8-F1
#
_cell.length_a   1.000
_cell.length_b   1.000
_cell.length_c   1.000
_cell.angle_alpha   90.00
_cell.angle_beta   90.00
_cell.angle_gamma   90.00
#
_symmetry.space_group_name_H-M   'P 1'
#
loop_
_entity.id
_entity.type
_entity.pdbx_description
1 polymer ?
#
loop_
_entity_poly.entity_id
_entity_poly.type
_entity_poly.pdbx_seq_one_letter_code
_entity_poly.pdbx_strand_id
1 'polypeptide(L)'
;MEKPARFTFSNGRSALAVRVRHGEELPTALHELGLRSGQPNLVLIGGASKMNVKELNGIRSLFVDGLVPAIAALDATVIDGGTDAGIMQLMGQARAITGETFPLIGVAVAGKITTPDRIDHSGKGTFLEPHHTHFVLVPGTHWGDESPWLFRVADVLAARAASLTILVNGGEIAWEDVTQSVKAGHPVLVIGGSGRTADTIANALHKEATDERTKRLVDSNLLRVVDLTSDFGELTRVVEEMLSV
;
A
#
# COMPACT_ATOMS: atom_id res chain seq x y z
N MET A 1 -8.52 -5.12 21.26
CA MET A 1 -8.37 -3.86 20.52
C MET A 1 -8.45 -2.69 21.48
N GLU A 2 -7.62 -1.67 21.28
CA GLU A 2 -7.72 -0.40 22.02
C GLU A 2 -8.70 0.53 21.33
N LYS A 3 -9.34 1.45 22.08
CA LYS A 3 -10.23 2.45 21.46
C LYS A 3 -9.45 3.30 20.44
N PRO A 4 -10.08 3.72 19.33
CA PRO A 4 -9.46 4.65 18.41
C PRO A 4 -8.97 5.92 19.11
N ALA A 5 -7.79 6.37 18.72
CA ALA A 5 -7.16 7.60 19.19
C ALA A 5 -6.93 8.53 18.00
N ARG A 6 -6.88 9.84 18.26
CA ARG A 6 -6.51 10.84 17.26
C ARG A 6 -5.01 11.13 17.36
N PHE A 7 -4.29 10.92 16.28
CA PHE A 7 -2.92 11.41 16.11
C PHE A 7 -2.94 12.79 15.49
N THR A 8 -2.12 13.70 16.01
CA THR A 8 -1.91 15.04 15.46
C THR A 8 -0.45 15.17 15.08
N PHE A 9 -0.19 15.51 13.82
CA PHE A 9 1.15 15.61 13.26
C PHE A 9 1.66 17.05 13.31
N SER A 10 2.98 17.24 13.19
CA SER A 10 3.63 18.54 13.23
C SER A 10 3.19 19.50 12.11
N ASN A 11 2.70 18.96 11.00
CA ASN A 11 2.13 19.72 9.88
C ASN A 11 0.66 20.15 10.12
N GLY A 12 0.12 19.93 11.32
CA GLY A 12 -1.26 20.28 11.70
C GLY A 12 -2.33 19.30 11.19
N ARG A 13 -1.95 18.25 10.45
CA ARG A 13 -2.88 17.19 10.05
C ARG A 13 -3.17 16.23 11.19
N SER A 14 -4.27 15.50 11.07
CA SER A 14 -4.64 14.47 12.04
C SER A 14 -5.14 13.21 11.36
N ALA A 15 -4.91 12.07 12.01
CA ALA A 15 -5.39 10.76 11.59
C ALA A 15 -6.08 10.06 12.76
N LEU A 16 -7.01 9.15 12.47
CA LEU A 16 -7.54 8.22 13.47
C LEU A 16 -6.69 6.95 13.48
N ALA A 17 -6.33 6.44 14.65
CA ALA A 17 -5.49 5.27 14.80
C ALA A 17 -6.13 4.28 15.77
N VAL A 18 -6.04 2.98 15.45
CA VAL A 18 -6.50 1.91 16.31
C VAL A 18 -5.41 0.85 16.45
N ARG A 19 -5.25 0.31 17.66
CA ARG A 19 -4.34 -0.82 17.90
C ARG A 19 -5.13 -2.12 17.99
N VAL A 20 -4.77 -3.08 17.16
CA VAL A 20 -5.30 -4.44 17.18
C VAL A 20 -4.25 -5.41 17.70
N ARG A 21 -4.70 -6.53 18.25
CA ARG A 21 -3.87 -7.64 18.75
C ARG A 21 -4.14 -8.93 17.98
N HIS A 22 -5.37 -9.08 17.48
CA HIS A 22 -5.84 -10.28 16.79
C HIS A 22 -6.63 -9.89 15.53
N GLY A 23 -6.59 -10.74 14.50
CA GLY A 23 -7.20 -10.44 13.20
C GLY A 23 -8.72 -10.31 13.27
N GLU A 24 -9.34 -11.02 14.21
CA GLU A 24 -10.77 -11.01 14.52
C GLU A 24 -11.27 -9.65 14.99
N GLU A 25 -10.37 -8.77 15.42
CA GLU A 25 -10.70 -7.41 15.86
C GLU A 25 -10.89 -6.45 14.68
N LEU A 26 -10.36 -6.77 13.50
CA LEU A 26 -10.32 -5.86 12.34
C LEU A 26 -11.71 -5.35 11.90
N PRO A 27 -12.78 -6.17 11.80
CA PRO A 27 -14.09 -5.67 11.41
C PRO A 27 -14.60 -4.56 12.34
N THR A 28 -14.52 -4.79 13.65
CA THR A 28 -14.91 -3.79 14.64
C THR A 28 -13.98 -2.58 14.62
N ALA A 29 -12.66 -2.80 14.49
CA ALA A 29 -11.65 -1.74 14.44
C ALA A 29 -11.90 -0.76 13.30
N LEU A 30 -12.09 -1.29 12.10
CA LEU A 30 -12.28 -0.50 10.88
C LEU A 30 -13.61 0.24 10.93
N HIS A 31 -14.67 -0.39 11.46
CA HIS A 31 -15.94 0.28 11.69
C HIS A 31 -15.82 1.44 12.70
N GLU A 32 -15.12 1.26 13.82
CA GLU A 32 -14.91 2.32 14.81
C GLU A 32 -14.02 3.46 14.29
N LEU A 33 -13.16 3.20 13.30
CA LEU A 33 -12.45 4.23 12.54
C LEU A 33 -13.35 5.00 11.56
N GLY A 34 -14.61 4.58 11.38
CA GLY A 34 -15.54 5.18 10.42
C GLY A 34 -15.33 4.72 8.98
N LEU A 35 -14.58 3.64 8.76
CA LEU A 35 -14.33 3.09 7.43
C LEU A 35 -15.50 2.21 6.98
N ARG A 36 -15.93 2.41 5.74
CA ARG A 36 -17.02 1.63 5.13
C ARG A 36 -16.45 0.37 4.48
N SER A 37 -17.16 -0.75 4.64
CA SER A 37 -16.92 -1.96 3.85
C SER A 37 -17.77 -1.98 2.58
N GLY A 38 -17.38 -2.79 1.58
CA GLY A 38 -18.11 -2.95 0.33
C GLY A 38 -17.73 -1.92 -0.73
N GLN A 39 -16.54 -1.32 -0.63
CA GLN A 39 -15.98 -0.41 -1.63
C GLN A 39 -14.69 -1.01 -2.20
N PRO A 40 -14.33 -0.71 -3.46
CA PRO A 40 -13.07 -1.14 -4.01
C PRO A 40 -11.90 -0.63 -3.16
N ASN A 41 -10.85 -1.40 -3.05
CA ASN A 41 -9.63 -0.95 -2.40
C ASN A 41 -8.37 -1.37 -3.13
N LEU A 42 -7.30 -0.66 -2.81
CA LEU A 42 -5.99 -0.83 -3.37
C LEU A 42 -4.98 -1.02 -2.26
N VAL A 43 -4.22 -2.12 -2.32
CA VAL A 43 -3.06 -2.35 -1.45
C VAL A 43 -1.80 -1.91 -2.18
N LEU A 44 -1.14 -0.86 -1.71
CA LEU A 44 0.11 -0.37 -2.28
C LEU A 44 1.29 -1.01 -1.54
N ILE A 45 2.08 -1.79 -2.26
CA ILE A 45 3.24 -2.50 -1.74
C ILE A 45 4.50 -2.18 -2.52
N GLY A 46 5.66 -2.35 -1.89
CA GLY A 46 6.93 -2.04 -2.51
C GLY A 46 7.89 -1.33 -1.58
N GLY A 47 8.77 -0.51 -2.13
CA GLY A 47 9.67 0.28 -1.32
C GLY A 47 10.66 1.09 -2.15
N ALA A 48 11.13 2.21 -1.60
CA ALA A 48 11.95 3.18 -2.32
C ALA A 48 13.36 3.38 -1.73
N SER A 49 13.74 2.61 -0.71
CA SER A 49 14.98 2.82 0.06
C SER A 49 16.29 2.76 -0.73
N LYS A 50 16.28 2.22 -1.95
CA LYS A 50 17.44 2.13 -2.84
C LYS A 50 17.24 2.83 -4.19
N MET A 51 16.20 3.65 -4.32
CA MET A 51 15.94 4.37 -5.57
C MET A 51 16.80 5.63 -5.68
N ASN A 52 17.20 5.96 -6.90
CA ASN A 52 17.79 7.25 -7.22
C ASN A 52 16.70 8.34 -7.41
N VAL A 53 17.12 9.60 -7.49
CA VAL A 53 16.21 10.76 -7.61
C VAL A 53 15.33 10.68 -8.86
N LYS A 54 15.86 10.18 -9.99
CA LYS A 54 15.10 10.07 -11.24
C LYS A 54 13.98 9.03 -11.10
N GLU A 55 14.27 7.88 -10.49
CA GLU A 55 13.28 6.83 -10.20
C GLU A 55 12.19 7.33 -9.26
N LEU A 56 12.57 8.02 -8.18
CA LEU A 56 11.61 8.63 -7.25
C LEU A 56 10.71 9.66 -7.93
N ASN A 57 11.25 10.49 -8.83
CA ASN A 57 10.47 11.46 -9.60
C ASN A 57 9.50 10.77 -10.56
N GLY A 58 9.91 9.69 -11.22
CA GLY A 58 9.02 8.91 -12.09
C GLY A 58 7.82 8.34 -11.33
N ILE A 59 8.06 7.76 -10.15
CA ILE A 59 6.98 7.23 -9.30
C ILE A 59 6.10 8.35 -8.75
N ARG A 60 6.69 9.49 -8.39
CA ARG A 60 5.93 10.66 -7.95
C ARG A 60 4.95 11.13 -9.03
N SER A 61 5.41 11.26 -10.27
CA SER A 61 4.54 11.63 -11.40
C SER A 61 3.48 10.55 -11.65
N LEU A 62 3.84 9.27 -11.63
CA LEU A 62 2.89 8.16 -11.73
C LEU A 62 1.75 8.26 -10.69
N PHE A 63 2.10 8.61 -9.46
CA PHE A 63 1.12 8.74 -8.38
C PHE A 63 0.26 9.99 -8.55
N VAL A 64 0.86 11.15 -8.81
CA VAL A 64 0.14 12.43 -8.91
C VAL A 64 -0.75 12.49 -10.15
N ASP A 65 -0.23 12.05 -11.30
CA ASP A 65 -0.86 12.27 -12.60
C ASP A 65 -1.71 11.08 -13.08
N GLY A 66 -1.54 9.90 -12.48
CA GLY A 66 -2.27 8.68 -12.87
C GLY A 66 -3.02 8.03 -11.71
N LEU A 67 -2.28 7.48 -10.74
CA LEU A 67 -2.86 6.58 -9.75
C LEU A 67 -3.86 7.26 -8.80
N VAL A 68 -3.50 8.44 -8.27
CA VAL A 68 -4.35 9.16 -7.32
C VAL A 68 -5.68 9.62 -7.95
N PRO A 69 -5.70 10.24 -9.14
CA PRO A 69 -6.94 10.52 -9.85
C PRO A 69 -7.81 9.28 -10.10
N ALA A 70 -7.20 8.15 -10.50
CA ALA A 70 -7.92 6.90 -10.74
C ALA A 70 -8.61 6.37 -9.47
N ILE A 71 -7.89 6.36 -8.33
CA ILE A 71 -8.44 5.94 -7.03
C ILE A 71 -9.62 6.83 -6.62
N ALA A 72 -9.50 8.14 -6.80
CA ALA A 72 -10.55 9.09 -6.46
C ALA A 72 -11.80 8.89 -7.32
N ALA A 73 -11.64 8.66 -8.62
CA ALA A 73 -12.76 8.41 -9.53
C ALA A 73 -13.57 7.15 -9.17
N LEU A 74 -12.93 6.16 -8.55
CA LEU A 74 -13.52 4.88 -8.16
C LEU A 74 -14.10 4.88 -6.73
N ASP A 75 -13.98 5.98 -5.98
CA ASP A 75 -14.26 6.03 -4.53
C ASP A 75 -13.54 4.89 -3.76
N ALA A 76 -12.32 4.57 -4.18
CA ALA A 76 -11.55 3.45 -3.65
C ALA A 76 -10.73 3.85 -2.41
N THR A 77 -10.50 2.89 -1.53
CA THR A 77 -9.62 3.07 -0.35
C THR A 77 -8.20 2.59 -0.65
N VAL A 78 -7.18 3.29 -0.15
CA VAL A 78 -5.77 2.85 -0.25
C VAL A 78 -5.28 2.33 1.08
N ILE A 79 -4.56 1.21 1.04
CA ILE A 79 -3.97 0.52 2.19
C ILE A 79 -2.47 0.32 1.90
N ASP A 80 -1.60 0.79 2.79
CA ASP A 80 -0.15 0.60 2.68
C ASP A 80 0.53 0.47 4.05
N GLY A 81 1.86 0.50 4.12
CA GLY A 81 2.62 0.38 5.38
C GLY A 81 2.63 1.63 6.30
N GLY A 82 2.11 2.77 5.85
CA GLY A 82 1.88 3.98 6.65
C GLY A 82 3.10 4.75 7.14
N THR A 83 4.32 4.36 6.76
CA THR A 83 5.55 4.98 7.26
C THR A 83 5.95 6.20 6.41
N ASP A 84 6.56 7.21 7.04
CA ASP A 84 7.08 8.42 6.37
C ASP A 84 8.39 8.14 5.62
N ALA A 85 8.37 7.12 4.76
CA ALA A 85 9.50 6.72 3.95
C ALA A 85 9.03 6.06 2.64
N GLY A 86 9.80 6.31 1.58
CA GLY A 86 9.63 5.64 0.30
C GLY A 86 8.25 5.82 -0.32
N ILE A 87 7.65 4.74 -0.82
CA ILE A 87 6.41 4.84 -1.62
C ILE A 87 5.20 5.26 -0.77
N MET A 88 5.16 4.94 0.52
CA MET A 88 4.11 5.37 1.45
C MET A 88 4.14 6.90 1.60
N GLN A 89 5.34 7.47 1.77
CA GLN A 89 5.55 8.92 1.76
C GLN A 89 5.12 9.54 0.42
N LEU A 90 5.51 8.95 -0.70
CA LEU A 90 5.13 9.47 -2.03
C LEU A 90 3.61 9.44 -2.25
N MET A 91 2.92 8.38 -1.80
CA MET A 91 1.46 8.26 -1.91
C MET A 91 0.74 9.32 -1.06
N GLY A 92 1.14 9.48 0.20
CA GLY A 92 0.61 10.52 1.08
C GLY A 92 0.79 11.93 0.51
N GLN A 93 1.99 12.23 -0.01
CA GLN A 93 2.28 13.50 -0.68
C GLN A 93 1.46 13.68 -1.96
N ALA A 94 1.33 12.65 -2.80
CA ALA A 94 0.56 12.72 -4.03
C ALA A 94 -0.93 13.01 -3.77
N ARG A 95 -1.52 12.32 -2.78
CA ARG A 95 -2.88 12.60 -2.29
C ARG A 95 -3.02 14.04 -1.78
N ALA A 96 -2.01 14.56 -1.07
CA ALA A 96 -2.04 15.93 -0.59
C ALA A 96 -1.89 16.99 -1.69
N ILE A 97 -1.07 16.73 -2.71
CA ILE A 97 -0.81 17.62 -3.85
C ILE A 97 -2.05 17.75 -4.73
N THR A 98 -2.72 16.63 -5.00
CA THR A 98 -3.93 16.55 -5.84
C THR A 98 -5.17 17.06 -5.11
N GLY A 99 -5.15 17.11 -3.77
CA GLY A 99 -6.27 17.54 -2.95
C GLY A 99 -7.33 16.45 -2.75
N GLU A 100 -7.02 15.21 -3.11
CA GLU A 100 -7.96 14.10 -3.02
C GLU A 100 -8.22 13.64 -1.58
N THR A 101 -9.43 13.13 -1.35
CA THR A 101 -9.95 12.91 0.00
C THR A 101 -10.25 11.45 0.36
N PHE A 102 -10.00 10.51 -0.55
CA PHE A 102 -10.21 9.07 -0.30
C PHE A 102 -9.48 8.59 0.97
N PRO A 103 -9.97 7.54 1.65
CA PRO A 103 -9.28 6.98 2.81
C PRO A 103 -7.92 6.40 2.42
N LEU A 104 -6.86 6.93 3.05
CA LEU A 104 -5.50 6.40 2.97
C LEU A 104 -5.13 5.82 4.35
N ILE A 105 -4.95 4.51 4.40
CA ILE A 105 -4.83 3.70 5.62
C ILE A 105 -3.43 3.10 5.72
N GLY A 106 -2.72 3.42 6.79
CA GLY A 106 -1.42 2.84 7.09
C GLY A 106 -1.54 1.66 8.06
N VAL A 107 -1.14 0.47 7.64
CA VAL A 107 -1.03 -0.72 8.50
C VAL A 107 0.42 -0.87 8.92
N ALA A 108 0.72 -0.59 10.19
CA ALA A 108 2.09 -0.47 10.66
C ALA A 108 2.36 -1.33 11.90
N VAL A 109 3.54 -1.93 11.96
CA VAL A 109 3.99 -2.71 13.12
C VAL A 109 4.21 -1.79 14.30
N ALA A 110 3.39 -1.94 15.33
CA ALA A 110 3.32 -0.98 16.42
C ALA A 110 4.62 -0.91 17.25
N GLY A 111 5.43 -1.97 17.25
CA GLY A 111 6.74 -2.01 17.92
C GLY A 111 7.88 -1.39 17.11
N LYS A 112 7.64 -0.99 15.85
CA LYS A 112 8.64 -0.47 14.91
C LYS A 112 8.49 1.01 14.58
N ILE A 113 7.32 1.57 14.85
CA ILE A 113 7.01 2.97 14.57
C ILE A 113 7.12 3.87 15.80
N THR A 114 7.39 5.14 15.54
CA THR A 114 7.25 6.24 16.48
C THR A 114 5.95 6.96 16.17
N THR A 115 5.03 6.96 17.12
CA THR A 115 3.76 7.69 17.00
C THR A 115 3.97 9.20 17.24
N PRO A 116 3.13 10.09 16.68
CA PRO A 116 3.32 11.54 16.78
C PRO A 116 3.31 12.11 18.20
N ASP A 117 2.65 11.43 19.13
CA ASP A 117 2.59 11.77 20.56
C ASP A 117 3.87 11.38 21.33
N ARG A 118 4.78 10.63 20.70
CA ARG A 118 6.02 10.16 21.32
C ARG A 118 7.22 10.97 20.85
N ILE A 119 8.01 11.45 21.81
CA ILE A 119 9.30 12.09 21.53
C ILE A 119 10.32 11.01 21.16
N ASP A 120 10.92 11.13 19.96
CA ASP A 120 12.04 10.28 19.57
C ASP A 120 13.37 10.84 20.09
N HIS A 121 13.82 10.32 21.22
CA HIS A 121 15.13 10.66 21.77
C HIS A 121 16.31 10.07 21.00
N SER A 122 16.07 9.08 20.13
CA SER A 122 17.13 8.35 19.44
C SER A 122 17.54 8.99 18.10
N GLY A 123 16.67 9.82 17.52
CA GLY A 123 16.84 10.37 16.17
C GLY A 123 16.82 9.30 15.06
N LYS A 124 16.41 8.07 15.38
CA LYS A 124 16.39 6.90 14.49
C LYS A 124 14.98 6.29 14.37
N GLY A 125 13.98 6.96 14.92
CA GLY A 125 12.59 6.54 14.86
C GLY A 125 12.10 6.44 13.42
N THR A 126 11.21 5.49 13.17
CA THR A 126 10.45 5.42 11.92
C THR A 126 9.09 6.04 12.17
N PHE A 127 8.84 7.20 11.59
CA PHE A 127 7.62 7.97 11.82
C PHE A 127 6.48 7.48 10.91
N LEU A 128 5.26 7.71 11.35
CA LEU A 128 4.07 7.57 10.51
C LEU A 128 3.98 8.75 9.55
N GLU A 129 3.51 8.48 8.34
CA GLU A 129 3.39 9.47 7.27
C GLU A 129 2.19 10.42 7.55
N PRO A 130 2.41 11.75 7.55
CA PRO A 130 1.43 12.68 8.11
C PRO A 130 0.25 13.04 7.17
N HIS A 131 0.21 12.54 5.95
CA HIS A 131 -0.88 12.73 4.99
C HIS A 131 -1.88 11.57 4.96
N HIS A 132 -1.58 10.47 5.66
CA HIS A 132 -2.52 9.38 5.92
C HIS A 132 -3.70 9.83 6.78
N THR A 133 -4.84 9.18 6.55
CA THR A 133 -6.10 9.49 7.25
C THR A 133 -6.36 8.56 8.42
N HIS A 134 -5.91 7.30 8.31
CA HIS A 134 -6.16 6.27 9.29
C HIS A 134 -4.91 5.41 9.51
N PHE A 135 -4.79 4.84 10.70
CA PHE A 135 -3.75 3.86 11.02
C PHE A 135 -4.32 2.63 11.74
N VAL A 136 -3.87 1.46 11.31
CA VAL A 136 -4.09 0.19 12.02
C VAL A 136 -2.74 -0.29 12.54
N LEU A 137 -2.55 -0.20 13.85
CA LEU A 137 -1.31 -0.59 14.50
C LEU A 137 -1.40 -2.07 14.91
N VAL A 138 -0.55 -2.89 14.29
CA VAL A 138 -0.59 -4.36 14.40
C VAL A 138 0.55 -4.91 15.26
N PRO A 139 0.41 -6.10 15.85
CA PRO A 139 1.50 -6.74 16.58
C PRO A 139 2.63 -7.16 15.62
N GLY A 140 3.86 -7.17 16.13
CA GLY A 140 5.05 -7.59 15.39
C GLY A 140 6.32 -7.00 15.98
N THR A 141 7.45 -7.55 15.59
CA THR A 141 8.81 -7.13 16.00
C THR A 141 9.74 -6.90 14.82
N HIS A 142 9.35 -7.31 13.61
CA HIS A 142 10.11 -7.17 12.38
C HIS A 142 9.31 -6.38 11.34
N TRP A 143 10.02 -5.77 10.39
CA TRP A 143 9.37 -5.26 9.18
C TRP A 143 8.94 -6.45 8.31
N GLY A 144 7.73 -6.39 7.77
CA GLY A 144 7.06 -7.51 7.09
C GLY A 144 6.09 -8.30 7.99
N ASP A 145 6.12 -8.10 9.31
CA ASP A 145 5.10 -8.70 10.19
C ASP A 145 3.69 -8.14 9.92
N GLU A 146 3.62 -6.93 9.33
CA GLU A 146 2.39 -6.29 8.86
C GLU A 146 1.82 -6.90 7.56
N SER A 147 2.61 -7.63 6.78
CA SER A 147 2.21 -8.11 5.44
C SER A 147 0.89 -8.89 5.46
N PRO A 148 0.67 -9.88 6.36
CA PRO A 148 -0.61 -10.57 6.43
C PRO A 148 -1.77 -9.68 6.88
N TRP A 149 -1.48 -8.59 7.61
CA TRP A 149 -2.50 -7.66 8.10
C TRP A 149 -2.97 -6.70 7.02
N LEU A 150 -2.09 -6.27 6.10
CA LEU A 150 -2.46 -5.48 4.92
C LEU A 150 -3.61 -6.14 4.17
N PHE A 151 -3.44 -7.41 3.82
CA PHE A 151 -4.44 -8.16 3.05
C PHE A 151 -5.70 -8.49 3.86
N ARG A 152 -5.59 -8.72 5.17
CA ARG A 152 -6.78 -8.87 6.03
C ARG A 152 -7.59 -7.58 6.15
N VAL A 153 -6.94 -6.42 6.23
CA VAL A 153 -7.61 -5.11 6.20
C VAL A 153 -8.31 -4.94 4.85
N ALA A 154 -7.61 -5.25 3.75
CA ALA A 154 -8.17 -5.21 2.41
C ALA A 154 -9.39 -6.13 2.24
N ASP A 155 -9.32 -7.37 2.73
CA ASP A 155 -10.44 -8.33 2.68
C ASP A 155 -11.68 -7.80 3.43
N VAL A 156 -11.47 -7.26 4.64
CA VAL A 156 -12.57 -6.73 5.46
C VAL A 156 -13.22 -5.51 4.81
N LEU A 157 -12.43 -4.61 4.22
CA LEU A 157 -12.94 -3.40 3.57
C LEU A 157 -13.57 -3.70 2.21
N ALA A 158 -12.98 -4.59 1.42
CA ALA A 158 -13.54 -5.02 0.14
C ALA A 158 -14.90 -5.71 0.36
N ALA A 159 -14.98 -6.59 1.36
CA ALA A 159 -16.09 -7.51 1.57
C ALA A 159 -16.42 -8.35 0.32
N ARG A 160 -17.19 -7.81 -0.63
CA ARG A 160 -17.49 -8.43 -1.93
C ARG A 160 -17.06 -7.59 -3.13
N ALA A 161 -16.54 -6.38 -2.92
CA ALA A 161 -15.99 -5.51 -3.95
C ALA A 161 -14.57 -5.95 -4.34
N ALA A 162 -14.05 -5.40 -5.44
CA ALA A 162 -12.70 -5.67 -5.90
C ALA A 162 -11.62 -5.18 -4.93
N SER A 163 -10.53 -5.94 -4.84
CA SER A 163 -9.28 -5.56 -4.17
C SER A 163 -8.13 -5.73 -5.16
N LEU A 164 -7.31 -4.69 -5.34
CA LEU A 164 -6.15 -4.69 -6.23
C LEU A 164 -4.87 -4.43 -5.44
N THR A 165 -3.84 -5.21 -5.68
CA THR A 165 -2.50 -4.90 -5.19
C THR A 165 -1.70 -4.18 -6.27
N ILE A 166 -1.05 -3.07 -5.95
CA ILE A 166 -0.06 -2.43 -6.83
C ILE A 166 1.34 -2.61 -6.24
N LEU A 167 2.23 -3.20 -7.03
CA LEU A 167 3.63 -3.36 -6.69
C LEU A 167 4.49 -2.30 -7.38
N VAL A 168 5.16 -1.47 -6.58
CA VAL A 168 6.14 -0.48 -7.06
C VAL A 168 7.52 -0.75 -6.47
N ASN A 169 8.44 -1.17 -7.33
CA ASN A 169 9.81 -1.53 -6.95
C ASN A 169 9.81 -2.58 -5.82
N GLY A 170 10.56 -2.35 -4.74
CA GLY A 170 10.56 -3.19 -3.54
C GLY A 170 11.79 -4.08 -3.35
N GLY A 171 11.92 -4.62 -2.14
CA GLY A 171 12.93 -5.62 -1.79
C GLY A 171 12.26 -6.94 -1.38
N GLU A 172 12.89 -7.68 -0.48
CA GLU A 172 12.37 -8.98 0.00
C GLU A 172 11.00 -8.87 0.68
N ILE A 173 10.77 -7.83 1.49
CA ILE A 173 9.45 -7.60 2.11
C ILE A 173 8.37 -7.42 1.04
N ALA A 174 8.65 -6.62 0.01
CA ALA A 174 7.70 -6.45 -1.10
C ALA A 174 7.45 -7.76 -1.86
N TRP A 175 8.44 -8.66 -1.91
CA TRP A 175 8.20 -9.99 -2.47
C TRP A 175 7.24 -10.81 -1.62
N GLU A 176 7.45 -10.81 -0.30
CA GLU A 176 6.57 -11.46 0.66
C GLU A 176 5.15 -10.90 0.54
N ASP A 177 5.00 -9.57 0.42
CA ASP A 177 3.72 -8.90 0.18
C ASP A 177 3.04 -9.41 -1.10
N VAL A 178 3.73 -9.47 -2.24
CA VAL A 178 3.17 -10.02 -3.49
C VAL A 178 2.72 -11.47 -3.29
N THR A 179 3.53 -12.26 -2.60
CA THR A 179 3.22 -13.66 -2.32
C THR A 179 1.97 -13.78 -1.45
N GLN A 180 1.79 -12.89 -0.48
CA GLN A 180 0.58 -12.84 0.35
C GLN A 180 -0.64 -12.35 -0.44
N SER A 181 -0.50 -11.35 -1.31
CA SER A 181 -1.56 -10.90 -2.22
C SER A 181 -2.08 -12.05 -3.07
N VAL A 182 -1.18 -12.78 -3.74
CA VAL A 182 -1.54 -13.92 -4.58
C VAL A 182 -2.21 -15.03 -3.76
N LYS A 183 -1.73 -15.30 -2.54
CA LYS A 183 -2.37 -16.27 -1.63
C LYS A 183 -3.77 -15.85 -1.18
N ALA A 184 -3.99 -14.54 -1.03
CA ALA A 184 -5.31 -13.96 -0.72
C ALA A 184 -6.23 -13.91 -1.95
N GLY A 185 -5.72 -14.25 -3.14
CA GLY A 185 -6.48 -14.19 -4.40
C GLY A 185 -6.62 -12.77 -4.94
N HIS A 186 -5.84 -11.81 -4.43
CA HIS A 186 -5.89 -10.42 -4.89
C HIS A 186 -4.99 -10.28 -6.11
N PRO A 187 -5.52 -9.81 -7.27
CA PRO A 187 -4.70 -9.54 -8.43
C PRO A 187 -3.62 -8.49 -8.12
N VAL A 188 -2.49 -8.60 -8.81
CA VAL A 188 -1.35 -7.71 -8.62
C VAL A 188 -1.03 -7.01 -9.93
N LEU A 189 -1.10 -5.69 -9.93
CA LEU A 189 -0.57 -4.84 -10.97
C LEU A 189 0.89 -4.47 -10.64
N VAL A 190 1.82 -4.98 -11.44
CA VAL A 190 3.25 -4.73 -11.31
C VAL A 190 3.62 -3.52 -12.17
N ILE A 191 4.25 -2.51 -11.56
CA ILE A 191 4.78 -1.37 -12.31
C ILE A 191 6.18 -1.73 -12.83
N GLY A 192 6.26 -2.16 -14.09
CA GLY A 192 7.50 -2.51 -14.77
C GLY A 192 8.42 -1.31 -14.96
N GLY A 193 9.73 -1.51 -14.89
CA GLY A 193 10.72 -0.43 -14.95
C GLY A 193 10.78 0.44 -13.69
N SER A 194 10.05 0.07 -12.63
CA SER A 194 10.14 0.75 -11.33
C SER A 194 11.30 0.26 -10.48
N GLY A 195 11.89 -0.92 -10.77
CA GLY A 195 13.10 -1.44 -10.13
C GLY A 195 12.92 -2.77 -9.37
N ARG A 196 14.04 -3.44 -9.04
CA ARG A 196 14.15 -4.59 -8.12
C ARG A 196 13.01 -5.63 -8.26
N THR A 197 12.25 -5.90 -7.19
CA THR A 197 11.23 -6.96 -7.15
C THR A 197 10.19 -6.81 -8.27
N ALA A 198 9.71 -5.59 -8.51
CA ALA A 198 8.79 -5.30 -9.60
C ALA A 198 9.37 -5.69 -10.97
N ASP A 199 10.62 -5.30 -11.26
CA ASP A 199 11.27 -5.64 -12.53
C ASP A 199 11.57 -7.13 -12.65
N THR A 200 11.96 -7.80 -11.56
CA THR A 200 12.18 -9.25 -11.56
C THR A 200 10.90 -9.99 -11.95
N ILE A 201 9.76 -9.59 -11.38
CA ILE A 201 8.46 -10.21 -11.68
C ILE A 201 7.97 -9.83 -13.08
N ALA A 202 8.06 -8.56 -13.47
CA ALA A 202 7.67 -8.10 -14.81
C ALA A 202 8.46 -8.84 -15.90
N ASN A 203 9.78 -8.98 -15.74
CA ASN A 203 10.61 -9.73 -16.67
C ASN A 203 10.22 -11.22 -16.74
N ALA A 204 9.82 -11.83 -15.62
CA ALA A 204 9.38 -13.21 -15.58
C ALA A 204 7.98 -13.43 -16.21
N LEU A 205 7.17 -12.39 -16.36
CA LEU A 205 5.91 -12.44 -17.10
C LEU A 205 6.11 -12.32 -18.61
N HIS A 206 7.12 -11.55 -19.04
CA HIS A 206 7.45 -11.40 -20.46
C HIS A 206 8.34 -12.49 -21.04
N LYS A 207 9.09 -13.21 -20.19
CA LYS A 207 10.04 -14.27 -20.55
C LYS A 207 9.67 -15.57 -19.86
N GLU A 208 10.33 -16.66 -20.21
CA GLU A 208 10.23 -17.89 -19.40
C GLU A 208 10.82 -17.63 -18.00
N ALA A 209 9.98 -17.77 -16.98
CA ALA A 209 10.40 -17.67 -15.58
C ALA A 209 11.39 -18.80 -15.26
N THR A 210 12.61 -18.44 -14.86
CA THR A 210 13.68 -19.41 -14.58
C THR A 210 13.76 -19.80 -13.11
N ASP A 211 13.38 -18.89 -12.21
CA ASP A 211 13.38 -19.10 -10.76
C ASP A 211 12.05 -19.68 -10.26
N GLU A 212 12.11 -20.59 -9.29
CA GLU A 212 10.92 -21.26 -8.76
C GLU A 212 9.97 -20.28 -8.03
N ARG A 213 10.51 -19.21 -7.44
CA ARG A 213 9.70 -18.22 -6.74
C ARG A 213 8.90 -17.37 -7.73
N THR A 214 9.48 -16.98 -8.87
CA THR A 214 8.75 -16.27 -9.94
C THR A 214 7.75 -17.16 -10.64
N LYS A 215 8.11 -18.41 -10.97
CA LYS A 215 7.19 -19.37 -11.61
C LYS A 215 5.86 -19.50 -10.85
N ARG A 216 5.92 -19.70 -9.52
CA ARG A 216 4.71 -19.79 -8.69
C ARG A 216 3.82 -18.56 -8.76
N LEU A 217 4.41 -17.36 -8.86
CA LEU A 217 3.65 -16.13 -8.97
C LEU A 217 3.04 -15.98 -10.37
N VAL A 218 3.79 -16.31 -11.42
CA VAL A 218 3.31 -16.30 -12.81
C VAL A 218 2.17 -17.32 -13.02
N ASP A 219 2.35 -18.55 -12.52
CA ASP A 219 1.37 -19.65 -12.63
C ASP A 219 0.05 -19.35 -11.91
N SER A 220 0.02 -18.36 -11.02
CA SER A 220 -1.22 -17.93 -10.36
C SER A 220 -2.22 -17.28 -11.32
N ASN A 221 -1.77 -16.77 -12.47
CA ASN A 221 -2.56 -15.96 -13.41
C ASN A 221 -3.20 -14.70 -12.79
N LEU A 222 -2.65 -14.22 -11.66
CA LEU A 222 -3.14 -13.02 -10.96
C LEU A 222 -2.28 -11.77 -11.20
N LEU A 223 -1.21 -11.88 -12.00
CA LEU A 223 -0.30 -10.78 -12.24
C LEU A 223 -0.58 -10.09 -13.58
N ARG A 224 -0.52 -8.76 -13.59
CA ARG A 224 -0.49 -7.92 -14.80
C ARG A 224 0.64 -6.91 -14.71
N VAL A 225 1.20 -6.50 -15.84
CA VAL A 225 2.27 -5.50 -15.91
C VAL A 225 1.76 -4.26 -16.64
N VAL A 226 2.13 -3.09 -16.13
CA VAL A 226 2.13 -1.80 -16.85
C VAL A 226 3.50 -1.18 -16.63
N ASP A 227 4.14 -0.70 -17.69
CA ASP A 227 5.46 -0.09 -17.58
C ASP A 227 5.37 1.34 -17.04
N LEU A 228 6.33 1.75 -16.22
CA LEU A 228 6.45 3.10 -15.68
C LEU A 228 6.54 4.19 -16.77
N THR A 229 7.02 3.80 -17.96
CA THR A 229 7.14 4.68 -19.13
C THR A 229 5.88 4.74 -19.99
N SER A 230 4.87 3.93 -19.69
CA SER A 230 3.57 4.01 -20.35
C SER A 230 2.88 5.35 -20.08
N ASP A 231 1.94 5.70 -20.96
CA ASP A 231 1.07 6.85 -20.74
C ASP A 231 0.23 6.68 -19.47
N PHE A 232 0.03 7.75 -18.69
CA PHE A 232 -0.73 7.69 -17.43
C PHE A 232 -2.19 7.28 -17.64
N GLY A 233 -2.76 7.52 -18.82
CA GLY A 233 -4.08 7.04 -19.20
C GLY A 233 -4.13 5.51 -19.33
N GLU A 234 -3.03 4.84 -19.67
CA GLU A 234 -2.95 3.38 -19.66
C GLU A 234 -3.05 2.84 -18.24
N LEU A 235 -2.25 3.37 -17.29
CA LEU A 235 -2.33 2.96 -15.89
C LEU A 235 -3.75 3.16 -15.34
N THR A 236 -4.32 4.34 -15.57
CA THR A 236 -5.68 4.70 -15.11
C THR A 236 -6.70 3.69 -15.60
N ARG A 237 -6.71 3.41 -16.91
CA ARG A 237 -7.62 2.44 -17.53
C ARG A 237 -7.46 1.04 -16.94
N VAL A 238 -6.23 0.58 -16.72
CA VAL A 238 -5.96 -0.75 -16.15
C VAL A 238 -6.43 -0.84 -14.71
N VAL A 239 -6.20 0.19 -13.90
CA VAL A 239 -6.69 0.25 -12.52
C VAL A 239 -8.22 0.24 -12.48
N GLU A 240 -8.88 1.05 -13.32
CA GLU A 240 -10.34 1.08 -13.45
C GLU A 240 -10.89 -0.28 -13.87
N GLU A 241 -10.30 -0.94 -14.88
CA GLU A 241 -10.69 -2.27 -15.35
C GLU A 241 -10.62 -3.31 -14.22
N MET A 242 -9.55 -3.28 -13.42
CA MET A 242 -9.31 -4.25 -12.35
C MET A 242 -10.15 -4.01 -11.10
N LEU A 243 -10.62 -2.77 -10.87
CA LEU A 243 -11.41 -2.39 -9.70
C LEU A 243 -12.90 -2.22 -9.95
N SER A 244 -13.35 -2.26 -11.20
CA SER A 244 -14.78 -2.15 -11.56
C SER A 244 -15.56 -3.48 -11.49
N VAL A 245 -14.95 -4.54 -10.95
CA VAL A 245 -15.48 -5.92 -10.97
C VAL A 245 -16.22 -6.30 -9.69
#